data_AF-A0A1V3N2T8-F1
#
_entry.id   AF-A0A1V3N2T8-F1
#
_cell.length_a   1.000
_cell.length_b   1.000
_cell.length_c   1.000
_cell.angle_alpha   90.00
_cell.angle_beta   90.00
_cell.angle_gamma   90.00
#
_symmetry.space_group_name_H-M   'P 1'
#
loop_
_entity.id
_entity.type
_entity.pdbx_description
1 polymer ?
#
loop_
_entity_poly.entity_id
_entity_poly.type
_entity_poly.pdbx_seq_one_letter_code
_entity_poly.pdbx_strand_id
1 'polypeptide(L)'
;MRKVVFQNIDEKTKKLMLCQAEGGVYLFGYYSLQDSSADWDHFSYTMEDAMECCFEEYGVNREDWIIIEDQPKNCQQDFIIPTRIKGREDGNPAFGQLQQFIKGQWADYEIPAKCISFGGHTGDQRLLTTRLVFEYEKALIEDKEKAIKILTAVNFERPLIDQLLDKHNTNQHL
;
A
#
# COMPACT_ATOMS: atom_id res chain seq x y z
N MET A 1 2.27 -4.23 12.29
CA MET A 1 2.18 -5.09 11.09
C MET A 1 1.08 -4.56 10.20
N ARG A 2 1.40 -4.36 8.92
CA ARG A 2 0.47 -3.87 7.90
C ARG A 2 0.50 -4.75 6.66
N LYS A 3 -0.64 -4.91 6.01
CA LYS A 3 -0.79 -5.72 4.79
C LYS A 3 -1.72 -5.02 3.82
N VAL A 4 -1.43 -5.07 2.52
CA VAL A 4 -2.28 -4.51 1.47
C VAL A 4 -2.53 -5.54 0.37
N VAL A 5 -3.71 -5.50 -0.22
CA VAL A 5 -4.06 -6.27 -1.42
C VAL A 5 -4.71 -5.34 -2.43
N PHE A 6 -4.34 -5.48 -3.70
CA PHE A 6 -4.93 -4.74 -4.81
C PHE A 6 -5.75 -5.72 -5.63
N GLN A 7 -7.06 -5.66 -5.46
CA GLN A 7 -8.00 -6.53 -6.14
C GLN A 7 -9.32 -5.79 -6.28
N ASN A 8 -9.96 -5.97 -7.43
CA ASN A 8 -11.32 -5.49 -7.62
C ASN A 8 -12.27 -6.43 -6.87
N ILE A 9 -12.55 -6.09 -5.61
CA ILE A 9 -13.37 -6.90 -4.70
C ILE A 9 -14.85 -6.83 -5.11
N ASP A 10 -15.30 -5.61 -5.42
CA ASP A 10 -16.65 -5.31 -5.90
C ASP A 10 -16.58 -4.22 -6.98
N GLU A 11 -17.72 -3.67 -7.42
CA GLU A 11 -17.72 -2.61 -8.45
C GLU A 11 -16.98 -1.33 -8.02
N LYS A 12 -16.86 -1.08 -6.72
CA LYS A 12 -16.29 0.12 -6.10
C LYS A 12 -14.93 -0.14 -5.44
N THR A 13 -14.78 -1.18 -4.63
CA THR A 13 -13.59 -1.43 -3.80
C THR A 13 -12.44 -1.99 -4.63
N LYS A 14 -11.32 -1.25 -4.67
CA LYS A 14 -10.14 -1.52 -5.52
C LYS A 14 -8.94 -2.07 -4.77
N LYS A 15 -8.88 -1.86 -3.46
CA LYS A 15 -7.84 -2.40 -2.58
C LYS A 15 -8.36 -2.46 -1.15
N LEU A 16 -7.74 -3.33 -0.36
CA LEU A 16 -7.95 -3.45 1.08
C LEU A 16 -6.60 -3.34 1.79
N MET A 17 -6.60 -2.85 3.03
CA MET A 17 -5.40 -2.81 3.87
C MET A 17 -5.73 -3.19 5.30
N LEU A 18 -5.00 -4.17 5.84
CA LEU A 18 -5.03 -4.53 7.25
C LEU A 18 -3.94 -3.78 8.00
N CYS A 19 -4.29 -3.18 9.13
CA CYS A 19 -3.36 -2.50 10.01
C CYS A 19 -3.54 -2.97 11.45
N GLN A 20 -2.52 -3.63 12.00
CA GLN A 20 -2.48 -3.95 13.42
C GLN A 20 -2.31 -2.65 14.22
N ALA A 21 -3.23 -2.41 15.15
CA ALA A 21 -3.21 -1.32 16.10
C ALA A 21 -3.22 -1.84 17.55
N GLU A 22 -3.17 -0.93 18.51
CA GLU A 22 -3.40 -1.27 19.91
C GLU A 22 -4.84 -1.77 20.09
N GLY A 23 -4.98 -2.97 20.66
CA GLY A 23 -6.28 -3.57 20.95
C GLY A 23 -6.94 -4.35 19.81
N GLY A 24 -6.43 -4.27 18.57
CA GLY A 24 -6.97 -5.06 17.46
C GLY A 24 -6.44 -4.66 16.09
N VAL A 25 -7.20 -4.98 15.05
CA VAL A 25 -6.82 -4.83 13.64
C VAL A 25 -7.90 -4.03 12.92
N TYR A 26 -7.49 -2.99 12.22
CA TYR A 26 -8.34 -2.29 11.28
C TYR A 26 -8.20 -2.90 9.89
N LEU A 27 -9.34 -3.19 9.27
CA LEU A 27 -9.48 -3.39 7.83
C LEU A 27 -9.94 -2.07 7.21
N PHE A 28 -9.15 -1.54 6.28
CA PHE A 28 -9.46 -0.35 5.51
C PHE A 28 -9.80 -0.72 4.09
N GLY A 29 -10.89 -0.16 3.56
CA GLY A 29 -11.26 -0.32 2.16
C GLY A 29 -11.22 0.99 1.37
N TYR A 30 -10.87 0.86 0.08
CA TYR A 30 -10.60 2.01 -0.79
C TYR A 30 -11.29 1.84 -2.13
N TYR A 31 -11.93 2.90 -2.60
CA TYR A 31 -12.57 3.00 -3.90
C TYR A 31 -11.63 3.49 -5.00
N SER A 32 -10.33 3.60 -4.71
CA SER A 32 -9.30 4.03 -5.66
C SER A 32 -7.98 3.29 -5.46
N LEU A 33 -7.18 3.29 -6.52
CA LEU A 33 -5.86 2.68 -6.57
C LEU A 33 -4.77 3.61 -6.02
N GLN A 34 -4.97 4.94 -6.05
CA GLN A 34 -3.98 5.83 -5.46
C GLN A 34 -3.88 5.61 -3.95
N ASP A 35 -2.77 6.04 -3.37
CA ASP A 35 -2.72 6.16 -1.92
C ASP A 35 -3.46 7.40 -1.40
N SER A 36 -4.37 7.16 -0.47
CA SER A 36 -5.28 8.15 0.12
C SER A 36 -5.73 7.66 1.49
N SER A 37 -6.57 8.45 2.18
CA SER A 37 -7.34 7.94 3.30
C SER A 37 -8.31 6.86 2.84
N ALA A 38 -8.72 5.99 3.76
CA ALA A 38 -9.71 4.95 3.50
C ALA A 38 -11.10 5.56 3.25
N ASP A 39 -11.92 4.87 2.43
CA ASP A 39 -13.33 5.23 2.21
C ASP A 39 -14.23 4.62 3.29
N TRP A 40 -13.81 3.51 3.89
CA TRP A 40 -14.48 2.85 5.01
C TRP A 40 -13.49 2.01 5.83
N ASP A 41 -13.86 1.70 7.07
CA ASP A 41 -13.11 0.82 7.95
C ASP A 41 -14.00 -0.21 8.67
N HIS A 42 -13.34 -1.27 9.12
CA HIS A 42 -13.91 -2.30 10.00
C HIS A 42 -12.86 -2.69 11.04
N PHE A 43 -13.29 -2.98 12.27
CA PHE A 43 -12.40 -3.36 13.37
C PHE A 43 -12.64 -4.80 13.79
N SER A 44 -11.55 -5.55 13.93
CA SER A 44 -11.54 -6.92 14.46
C SER A 44 -10.56 -7.02 15.63
N TYR A 45 -10.80 -7.93 16.56
CA TYR A 45 -9.93 -8.09 17.73
C TYR A 45 -8.58 -8.73 17.39
N THR A 46 -8.54 -9.61 16.39
CA THR A 46 -7.31 -10.29 15.98
C THR A 46 -7.07 -10.20 14.47
N MET A 47 -5.81 -10.41 14.08
CA MET A 47 -5.43 -10.51 12.67
C MET A 47 -6.06 -11.73 12.00
N GLU A 48 -6.28 -12.81 12.75
CA GLU A 48 -6.92 -14.01 12.21
C GLU A 48 -8.38 -13.73 11.86
N ASP A 49 -9.15 -13.14 12.79
CA ASP A 49 -10.55 -12.78 12.54
C ASP A 49 -10.68 -11.80 11.34
N ALA A 50 -9.77 -10.83 11.25
CA ALA A 50 -9.77 -9.87 10.16
C ALA A 50 -9.46 -10.53 8.81
N MET A 51 -8.56 -11.51 8.79
CA MET A 51 -8.21 -12.27 7.60
C MET A 51 -9.31 -13.26 7.19
N GLU A 52 -9.96 -13.92 8.15
CA GLU A 52 -11.11 -14.79 7.92
C GLU A 52 -12.28 -14.00 7.32
N CYS A 53 -12.62 -12.85 7.91
CA CYS A 53 -13.61 -11.92 7.33
C CYS A 53 -13.25 -11.52 5.89
N CYS A 54 -11.97 -11.22 5.61
CA CYS A 54 -11.56 -10.88 4.24
C CYS A 54 -11.68 -12.05 3.25
N PHE A 55 -11.41 -13.28 3.70
CA PHE A 55 -11.58 -14.46 2.89
C PHE A 55 -13.06 -14.72 2.59
N GLU A 56 -13.92 -14.67 3.61
CA GLU A 56 -15.35 -14.96 3.49
C GLU A 56 -16.12 -13.90 2.72
N GLU A 57 -15.86 -12.61 2.99
CA GLU A 57 -16.62 -11.50 2.38
C GLU A 57 -16.06 -11.06 1.02
N TYR A 58 -14.74 -11.15 0.85
CA TYR A 58 -14.03 -10.53 -0.27
C TYR A 58 -13.24 -11.52 -1.13
N GLY A 59 -13.19 -12.81 -0.75
CA GLY A 59 -12.45 -13.84 -1.48
C GLY A 59 -10.94 -13.59 -1.53
N VAL A 60 -10.40 -12.84 -0.56
CA VAL A 60 -8.97 -12.52 -0.48
C VAL A 60 -8.26 -13.61 0.30
N ASN A 61 -7.33 -14.30 -0.34
CA ASN A 61 -6.57 -15.38 0.27
C ASN A 61 -5.35 -14.86 1.05
N ARG A 62 -4.82 -15.69 1.93
CA ARG A 62 -3.67 -15.35 2.79
C ARG A 62 -2.43 -14.97 1.97
N GLU A 63 -2.25 -15.62 0.83
CA GLU A 63 -1.20 -15.44 -0.15
C GLU A 63 -1.39 -14.24 -1.07
N ASP A 64 -2.52 -13.52 -1.02
CA ASP A 64 -2.73 -12.31 -1.83
C ASP A 64 -2.14 -11.05 -1.15
N TRP A 65 -2.00 -11.09 0.18
CA TRP A 65 -1.56 -9.96 1.00
C TRP A 65 -0.08 -9.60 0.86
N ILE A 66 0.22 -8.39 0.42
CA ILE A 66 1.58 -7.83 0.45
C ILE A 66 1.82 -7.24 1.84
N ILE A 67 2.82 -7.75 2.57
CA ILE A 67 3.25 -7.15 3.83
C ILE A 67 3.99 -5.86 3.52
N ILE A 68 3.58 -4.75 4.12
CA ILE A 68 4.19 -3.42 3.97
C ILE A 68 4.72 -2.92 5.32
N GLU A 69 5.65 -1.98 5.28
CA GLU A 69 6.27 -1.45 6.48
C GLU A 69 5.27 -0.71 7.39
N ASP A 70 5.54 -0.82 8.68
CA ASP A 70 4.86 -0.01 9.70
C ASP A 70 5.26 1.46 9.56
N GLN A 71 4.35 2.35 9.95
CA GLN A 71 4.60 3.78 9.84
C GLN A 71 5.16 4.35 11.16
N PRO A 72 5.90 5.48 11.08
CA PRO A 72 6.24 6.26 12.25
C PRO A 72 5.00 6.63 13.09
N LYS A 73 5.23 6.92 14.37
CA LYS A 73 4.18 7.44 15.26
C LYS A 73 3.52 8.69 14.66
N ASN A 74 2.25 8.90 14.99
CA ASN A 74 1.42 10.03 14.55
C ASN A 74 1.06 10.05 13.04
N CYS A 75 1.43 9.03 12.27
CA CYS A 75 0.94 8.86 10.91
C CYS A 75 -0.53 8.42 10.88
N GLN A 76 -1.22 8.77 9.79
CA GLN A 76 -2.52 8.26 9.40
C GLN A 76 -2.35 6.82 8.91
N GLN A 77 -2.83 5.88 9.72
CA GLN A 77 -2.56 4.45 9.54
C GLN A 77 -3.21 3.86 8.28
N ASP A 78 -4.19 4.57 7.70
CA ASP A 78 -4.94 4.27 6.49
C ASP A 78 -4.28 4.79 5.20
N PHE A 79 -3.10 5.38 5.24
CA PHE A 79 -2.27 5.62 4.05
C PHE A 79 -1.22 4.54 3.94
N ILE A 80 -0.84 4.06 2.75
CA ILE A 80 0.32 3.15 2.57
C ILE A 80 1.61 3.86 2.97
N ILE A 81 1.89 5.02 2.38
CA ILE A 81 3.09 5.82 2.71
C ILE A 81 2.92 6.58 4.03
N PRO A 82 4.01 6.74 4.81
CA PRO A 82 4.00 7.55 6.03
C PRO A 82 3.46 8.97 5.80
N THR A 83 2.20 9.18 6.19
CA THR A 83 1.47 10.43 5.93
C THR A 83 0.86 10.91 7.24
N ARG A 84 0.86 12.23 7.49
CA ARG A 84 0.26 12.81 8.70
C ARG A 84 -0.46 14.12 8.39
N ILE A 85 -1.32 14.54 9.31
CA ILE A 85 -1.85 15.91 9.34
C ILE A 85 -0.72 16.83 9.82
N LYS A 86 -0.48 17.93 9.10
CA LYS A 86 0.53 18.93 9.46
C LYS A 86 0.27 19.53 10.85
N GLY A 87 1.31 19.60 11.68
CA GLY A 87 1.22 20.18 13.04
C GLY A 87 0.51 19.31 14.08
N ARG A 88 0.15 18.06 13.75
CA ARG A 88 -0.52 17.13 14.68
C ARG A 88 0.35 16.79 15.88
N GLU A 89 1.65 16.61 15.65
CA GLU A 89 2.65 16.32 16.68
C GLU A 89 2.84 17.46 17.67
N ASP A 90 2.61 18.70 17.23
CA ASP A 90 2.73 19.91 18.05
C ASP A 90 1.40 20.31 18.71
N GLY A 91 0.37 19.46 18.60
CA GLY A 91 -0.98 19.73 19.12
C GLY A 91 -1.78 20.77 18.34
N ASN A 92 -1.30 21.20 17.16
CA ASN A 92 -1.91 22.24 16.33
C ASN A 92 -2.22 21.70 14.92
N PRO A 93 -3.18 20.76 14.77
CA PRO A 93 -3.45 20.11 13.50
C PRO A 93 -4.05 21.10 12.47
N ALA A 94 -3.39 21.25 11.33
CA ALA A 94 -3.94 21.91 10.15
C ALA A 94 -4.75 20.90 9.33
N PHE A 95 -6.00 20.64 9.72
CA PHE A 95 -6.87 19.70 9.03
C PHE A 95 -6.96 20.00 7.52
N GLY A 96 -6.85 18.95 6.70
CA GLY A 96 -6.79 19.06 5.25
C GLY A 96 -5.40 19.33 4.67
N GLN A 97 -4.40 19.64 5.50
CA GLN A 97 -3.00 19.78 5.07
C GLN A 97 -2.20 18.55 5.49
N LEU A 98 -1.66 17.83 4.52
CA LEU A 98 -0.93 16.59 4.75
C LEU A 98 0.57 16.80 4.58
N GLN A 99 1.33 15.95 5.26
CA GLN A 99 2.76 15.81 5.04
C GLN A 99 3.12 14.33 4.85
N GLN A 100 4.07 14.06 3.94
CA GLN A 100 4.68 12.75 3.74
C GLN A 100 6.09 12.74 4.34
N PHE A 101 6.47 11.61 4.94
CA PHE A 101 7.85 11.39 5.38
C PHE A 101 8.71 10.87 4.23
N ILE A 102 9.69 11.66 3.81
CA ILE A 102 10.61 11.32 2.72
C ILE A 102 12.04 11.55 3.21
N LYS A 103 12.87 10.51 3.19
CA LYS A 103 14.31 10.59 3.52
C LYS A 103 14.61 11.31 4.85
N GLY A 104 13.82 11.02 5.88
CA GLY A 104 14.03 11.61 7.21
C GLY A 104 13.36 12.96 7.44
N GLN A 105 12.66 13.51 6.45
CA GLN A 105 12.05 14.85 6.53
C GLN A 105 10.56 14.80 6.17
N TRP A 106 9.79 15.71 6.78
CA TRP A 106 8.38 15.92 6.45
C TRP A 106 8.25 16.98 5.35
N ALA A 107 7.64 16.59 4.24
CA ALA A 107 7.34 17.49 3.12
C ALA A 107 5.82 17.59 2.95
N ASP A 108 5.33 18.76 2.51
CA ASP A 108 3.91 18.93 2.21
C ASP A 108 3.48 17.93 1.12
N TYR A 109 2.30 17.32 1.31
CA TYR A 109 1.80 16.24 0.48
C TYR A 109 0.41 16.54 -0.05
N GLU A 110 0.27 16.38 -1.36
CA GLU A 110 -1.01 16.44 -2.06
C GLU A 110 -1.40 15.04 -2.52
N ILE A 111 -2.63 14.64 -2.20
CA ILE A 111 -3.17 13.37 -2.67
C ILE A 111 -3.35 13.48 -4.19
N PRO A 112 -2.80 12.53 -4.99
CA PRO A 112 -3.03 12.51 -6.43
C PRO A 112 -4.50 12.42 -6.80
N ALA A 113 -4.82 12.72 -8.08
CA ALA A 113 -6.18 12.59 -8.60
C ALA A 113 -6.71 11.14 -8.50
N LYS A 114 -8.04 11.02 -8.35
CA LYS A 114 -8.72 9.72 -8.23
C LYS A 114 -8.43 8.80 -9.42
N CYS A 115 -7.80 7.66 -9.17
CA CYS A 115 -7.45 6.62 -10.13
C CYS A 115 -8.21 5.34 -9.79
N ILE A 116 -9.18 4.97 -10.62
CA ILE A 116 -10.04 3.80 -10.41
C ILE A 116 -9.62 2.57 -11.24
N SER A 117 -8.73 2.77 -12.21
CA SER A 117 -8.16 1.73 -13.05
C SER A 117 -6.78 2.14 -13.55
N PHE A 118 -5.93 1.15 -13.85
CA PHE A 118 -4.60 1.39 -14.43
C PHE A 118 -4.61 1.63 -15.95
N GLY A 119 -5.78 1.86 -16.56
CA GLY A 119 -5.87 2.06 -18.01
C GLY A 119 -4.94 3.18 -18.49
N GLY A 120 -4.11 2.89 -19.50
CA GLY A 120 -3.16 3.85 -20.06
C GLY A 120 -1.94 4.19 -19.19
N HIS A 121 -1.79 3.58 -18.01
CA HIS A 121 -0.63 3.80 -17.14
C HIS A 121 0.52 2.85 -17.48
N THR A 122 1.75 3.36 -17.50
CA THR A 122 2.97 2.54 -17.54
C THR A 122 3.18 1.81 -16.21
N GLY A 123 4.05 0.80 -16.20
CA GLY A 123 4.44 0.09 -14.99
C GLY A 123 4.83 1.03 -13.83
N ASP A 124 5.73 1.96 -14.10
CA ASP A 124 6.22 2.94 -13.10
C ASP A 124 5.10 3.85 -12.61
N GLN A 125 4.20 4.28 -13.50
CA GLN A 125 3.06 5.09 -13.12
C GLN A 125 2.12 4.33 -12.17
N ARG A 126 1.95 3.01 -12.35
CA ARG A 126 1.14 2.17 -11.46
C ARG A 126 1.78 2.03 -10.08
N LEU A 127 3.08 1.75 -10.01
CA LEU A 127 3.83 1.72 -8.74
C LEU A 127 3.81 3.07 -8.01
N LEU A 128 3.92 4.17 -8.75
CA LEU A 128 3.84 5.51 -8.19
C LEU A 128 2.44 5.83 -7.67
N THR A 129 1.41 5.46 -8.43
CA THR A 129 0.00 5.68 -8.06
C THR A 129 -0.32 4.96 -6.77
N THR A 130 0.00 3.67 -6.67
CA THR A 130 -0.28 2.86 -5.47
C THR A 130 0.66 3.15 -4.30
N ARG A 131 1.70 3.97 -4.52
CA ARG A 131 2.79 4.27 -3.58
C ARG A 131 3.55 3.04 -3.09
N LEU A 132 3.54 1.95 -3.86
CA LEU A 132 4.35 0.76 -3.59
C LEU A 132 5.79 0.85 -4.13
N VAL A 133 6.18 1.97 -4.75
CA VAL A 133 7.53 2.12 -5.34
C VAL A 133 8.67 1.80 -4.36
N PHE A 134 8.63 2.33 -3.14
CA PHE A 134 9.69 2.08 -2.15
C PHE A 134 9.65 0.64 -1.61
N GLU A 135 8.46 0.10 -1.40
CA GLU A 135 8.27 -1.31 -1.02
C GLU A 135 8.83 -2.25 -2.08
N TYR A 136 8.63 -1.90 -3.36
CA TYR A 136 9.16 -2.65 -4.50
C TYR A 136 10.68 -2.54 -4.58
N GLU A 137 11.24 -1.33 -4.52
CA GLU A 137 12.69 -1.10 -4.60
C GLU A 137 13.43 -1.86 -3.49
N LYS A 138 12.90 -1.84 -2.27
CA LYS A 138 13.45 -2.61 -1.14
C LYS A 138 13.32 -4.12 -1.36
N ALA A 139 12.15 -4.59 -1.75
CA ALA A 139 11.91 -6.02 -2.02
C ALA A 139 12.79 -6.55 -3.16
N LEU A 140 13.09 -5.73 -4.16
CA LEU A 140 13.96 -6.12 -5.28
C LEU A 140 15.36 -6.55 -4.81
N ILE A 141 15.82 -6.02 -3.68
CA ILE A 141 17.12 -6.33 -3.06
C ILE A 141 16.98 -7.46 -2.03
N GLU A 142 15.94 -7.42 -1.19
CA GLU A 142 15.87 -8.24 0.03
C GLU A 142 14.93 -9.46 -0.09
N ASP A 143 13.89 -9.37 -0.93
CA ASP A 143 12.80 -10.34 -1.00
C ASP A 143 12.18 -10.37 -2.41
N LYS A 144 12.78 -11.18 -3.28
CA LYS A 144 12.35 -11.33 -4.67
C LYS A 144 10.90 -11.80 -4.79
N GLU A 145 10.39 -12.61 -3.86
CA GLU A 145 9.01 -13.09 -3.89
C GLU A 145 8.04 -11.92 -3.62
N LYS A 146 8.34 -11.08 -2.62
CA LYS A 146 7.57 -9.84 -2.38
C LYS A 146 7.65 -8.90 -3.59
N ALA A 147 8.81 -8.77 -4.24
CA ALA A 147 8.93 -7.93 -5.44
C ALA A 147 8.02 -8.42 -6.58
N ILE A 148 8.01 -9.74 -6.85
CA ILE A 148 7.11 -10.37 -7.83
C ILE A 148 5.65 -10.10 -7.47
N LYS A 149 5.31 -10.24 -6.18
CA LYS A 149 3.95 -10.04 -5.68
C LYS A 149 3.46 -8.61 -5.87
N ILE A 150 4.31 -7.62 -5.56
CA ILE A 150 4.02 -6.20 -5.78
C ILE A 150 3.78 -5.94 -7.27
N LEU A 151 4.67 -6.40 -8.16
CA LEU A 151 4.53 -6.20 -9.60
C LEU A 151 3.25 -6.86 -10.14
N THR A 152 2.94 -8.07 -9.67
CA THR A 152 1.70 -8.78 -10.01
C THR A 152 0.47 -7.98 -9.58
N ALA A 153 0.44 -7.49 -8.33
CA ALA A 153 -0.68 -6.73 -7.78
C ALA A 153 -0.94 -5.39 -8.52
N VAL A 154 0.08 -4.82 -9.14
CA VAL A 154 -0.06 -3.61 -9.97
C VAL A 154 -0.09 -3.93 -11.48
N ASN A 155 -0.52 -5.15 -11.84
CA ASN A 155 -0.80 -5.63 -13.20
C ASN A 155 0.40 -5.67 -14.16
N PHE A 156 1.62 -5.97 -13.69
CA PHE A 156 2.71 -6.33 -14.61
C PHE A 156 2.50 -7.72 -15.19
N GLU A 157 2.76 -7.87 -16.49
CA GLU A 157 2.72 -9.17 -17.14
C GLU A 157 3.95 -9.99 -16.77
N ARG A 158 3.77 -11.32 -16.63
CA ARG A 158 4.84 -12.22 -16.20
C ARG A 158 6.14 -12.09 -17.01
N PRO A 159 6.14 -11.99 -18.35
CA PRO A 159 7.37 -11.83 -19.11
C PRO A 159 8.15 -10.55 -18.77
N LEU A 160 7.45 -9.45 -18.46
CA LEU A 160 8.09 -8.20 -18.06
C LEU A 160 8.65 -8.29 -16.64
N ILE A 161 7.96 -8.98 -15.73
CA ILE A 161 8.46 -9.26 -14.37
C ILE A 161 9.79 -10.01 -14.45
N ASP A 162 9.83 -11.11 -15.22
CA ASP A 162 11.04 -11.93 -15.35
C ASP A 162 12.21 -11.10 -15.92
N GLN A 163 11.97 -10.28 -16.95
CA GLN A 163 12.97 -9.37 -17.52
C GLN A 163 13.52 -8.34 -16.52
N LEU A 164 12.66 -7.75 -15.69
CA LEU A 164 13.09 -6.75 -14.70
C LEU A 164 13.99 -7.37 -13.63
N LEU A 165 13.66 -8.58 -13.20
CA LEU A 165 14.42 -9.32 -12.20
C LEU A 165 15.78 -9.77 -12.73
N ASP A 166 15.86 -10.21 -14.00
CA ASP A 166 17.13 -10.61 -14.62
C ASP A 166 18.09 -9.44 -14.83
N LYS A 167 17.56 -8.27 -15.22
CA LYS A 167 18.35 -7.03 -15.33
C LYS A 167 18.95 -6.62 -13.99
N HIS A 168 18.17 -6.71 -12.91
CA HIS A 168 18.67 -6.38 -11.57
C HIS A 168 19.82 -7.30 -11.13
N ASN A 169 19.68 -8.61 -11.34
CA ASN A 169 20.74 -9.59 -11.04
C ASN A 169 22.04 -9.30 -11.81
N THR A 170 21.93 -8.89 -13.07
CA THR A 170 23.10 -8.59 -13.91
C THR A 170 23.87 -7.36 -13.41
N ASN A 171 23.16 -6.37 -12.85
CA ASN A 171 23.77 -5.13 -12.32
C ASN A 171 24.40 -5.28 -10.92
N GLN A 172 24.13 -6.36 -10.19
CA GLN A 172 24.76 -6.63 -8.90
C GLN A 172 26.15 -7.31 -9.01
N HIS A 173 26.56 -7.70 -10.21
CA HIS A 173 27.82 -8.41 -10.47
C HIS A 173 28.86 -7.58 -11.26
N LEU A 174 28.64 -6.27 -11.39
CA LEU A 174 29.57 -5.28 -11.95
C LEU A 174 30.00 -4.29 -10.87
#